data_AF-A0AA41W7D2-F1
#
_entry.id   AF-A0AA41W7D2-F1
#
_cell.length_a   1.000
_cell.length_b   1.000
_cell.length_c   1.000
_cell.angle_alpha   90.00
_cell.angle_beta   90.00
_cell.angle_gamma   90.00
#
_symmetry.space_group_name_H-M   'P 1'
#
loop_
_entity.id
_entity.type
_entity.pdbx_description
1 polymer ?
#
loop_
_entity_poly.entity_id
_entity_poly.type
_entity_poly.pdbx_seq_one_letter_code
_entity_poly.pdbx_strand_id
1 'polypeptide(L)'
;MMKTALTTIAIAAATLLSSTASAEVSNRYKFVAKDTAPETNICLIAAQEGYSAARSAAKEQGIHPIRLNSEVICNGVKVSTFARRYSSEKYATSKVSSNVVGNFL
;
A
#
# COMPACT_ATOMS: atom_id res chain seq x y z
N MET A 1 -27.36 15.36 -59.42
CA MET A 1 -27.86 15.87 -58.12
C MET A 1 -26.81 15.54 -57.06
N MET A 2 -25.98 16.52 -56.71
CA MET A 2 -24.93 16.39 -55.70
C MET A 2 -25.57 16.58 -54.32
N LYS A 3 -25.54 15.56 -53.47
CA LYS A 3 -25.97 15.66 -52.08
C LYS A 3 -24.84 16.33 -51.30
N THR A 4 -24.98 17.62 -51.04
CA THR A 4 -24.07 18.41 -50.22
C THR A 4 -24.03 17.84 -48.80
N ALA A 5 -22.85 17.36 -48.43
CA ALA A 5 -22.54 16.90 -47.08
C ALA A 5 -22.62 18.09 -46.11
N LEU A 6 -23.57 18.06 -45.18
CA LEU A 6 -23.58 18.94 -44.02
C LEU A 6 -22.66 18.31 -42.97
N THR A 7 -21.42 18.77 -43.03
CA THR A 7 -20.33 18.61 -42.08
C THR A 7 -20.80 18.65 -40.64
N THR A 8 -20.61 17.52 -39.95
CA THR A 8 -20.53 17.39 -38.51
C THR A 8 -19.50 18.37 -37.95
N ILE A 9 -19.92 19.36 -37.17
CA ILE A 9 -19.00 20.13 -36.33
C ILE A 9 -18.65 19.25 -35.14
N ALA A 10 -17.62 18.43 -35.30
CA ALA A 10 -16.97 17.77 -34.18
C ALA A 10 -16.20 18.86 -33.41
N ILE A 11 -16.76 19.32 -32.28
CA ILE A 11 -16.03 20.14 -31.32
C ILE A 11 -15.00 19.22 -30.67
N ALA A 12 -13.80 19.19 -31.22
CA ALA A 12 -12.65 18.52 -30.60
C ALA A 12 -12.20 19.35 -29.39
N ALA A 13 -12.83 19.12 -28.24
CA ALA A 13 -12.33 19.59 -26.97
C ALA A 13 -11.07 18.77 -26.63
N ALA A 14 -9.90 19.28 -26.98
CA ALA A 14 -8.61 18.74 -26.56
C ALA A 14 -8.43 19.01 -25.06
N THR A 15 -8.96 18.12 -24.21
CA THR A 15 -8.67 18.14 -22.79
C THR A 15 -7.25 17.64 -22.58
N LEU A 16 -6.38 18.56 -22.16
CA LEU A 16 -5.01 18.27 -21.73
C LEU A 16 -5.08 17.31 -20.53
N LEU A 17 -4.85 16.03 -20.78
CA LEU A 17 -4.73 15.03 -19.74
C LEU A 17 -3.39 15.29 -19.02
N SER A 18 -3.44 16.05 -17.93
CA SER A 18 -2.29 16.27 -17.07
C SER A 18 -1.96 14.94 -16.40
N SER A 19 -0.97 14.21 -16.92
CA SER A 19 -0.47 12.97 -16.34
C SER A 19 0.25 13.30 -15.04
N THR A 20 -0.42 13.13 -13.89
CA THR A 20 0.26 13.13 -12.60
C THR A 20 1.11 11.88 -12.54
N ALA A 21 2.42 12.03 -12.71
CA ALA A 21 3.38 10.97 -12.43
C ALA A 21 3.35 10.72 -10.91
N SER A 22 2.62 9.69 -10.49
CA SER A 22 2.72 9.17 -9.14
C SER A 22 4.15 8.66 -8.97
N ALA A 23 4.93 9.31 -8.10
CA ALA A 23 6.24 8.79 -7.72
C ALA A 23 6.02 7.45 -7.03
N GLU A 24 6.26 6.37 -7.77
CA GLU A 24 6.18 5.02 -7.25
C GLU A 24 7.28 4.88 -6.20
N VAL A 25 6.88 4.81 -4.93
CA VAL A 25 7.78 4.40 -3.86
C VAL A 25 8.17 2.96 -4.17
N SER A 26 9.33 2.81 -4.82
CA SER A 26 9.87 1.50 -5.15
C SER A 26 10.22 0.79 -3.85
N ASN A 27 9.37 -0.14 -3.43
CA ASN A 27 9.67 -1.01 -2.30
C ASN A 27 10.92 -1.82 -2.66
N ARG A 28 12.02 -1.58 -1.94
CA ARG A 28 13.33 -2.20 -2.17
C ARG A 28 13.31 -3.71 -1.96
N TYR A 29 12.22 -4.24 -1.41
CA TYR A 29 12.05 -5.65 -1.08
C TYR A 29 10.87 -6.25 -1.84
N LYS A 30 11.11 -7.44 -2.42
CA LYS A 30 10.06 -8.28 -2.97
C LYS A 30 9.72 -9.37 -1.95
N PHE A 31 8.53 -9.28 -1.36
CA PHE A 31 8.02 -10.33 -0.48
C PHE A 31 7.30 -11.40 -1.29
N VAL A 32 7.47 -12.66 -0.90
CA VAL A 32 6.89 -13.82 -1.59
C VAL A 32 6.23 -14.69 -0.54
N ALA A 33 4.97 -15.09 -0.77
CA ALA A 33 4.29 -16.08 0.05
C ALA A 33 4.94 -17.46 -0.13
N LYS A 34 5.24 -18.13 0.98
CA LYS A 34 5.72 -19.53 0.95
C LYS A 34 4.58 -20.55 1.02
N ASP A 35 3.41 -20.12 1.48
CA ASP A 35 2.21 -20.93 1.64
C ASP A 35 0.95 -20.06 1.49
N THR A 36 -0.22 -20.67 1.66
CA THR A 36 -1.53 -20.02 1.58
C THR A 36 -2.18 -19.82 2.95
N ALA A 37 -1.39 -19.84 4.03
CA ALA A 37 -1.93 -19.61 5.37
C ALA A 37 -2.40 -18.15 5.52
N PRO A 38 -3.47 -17.88 6.30
CA PRO A 38 -3.97 -16.53 6.50
C PRO A 38 -2.91 -15.60 7.10
N GLU A 39 -2.04 -16.11 7.97
CA GLU A 39 -0.92 -15.38 8.57
C GLU A 39 0.10 -14.92 7.52
N THR A 40 0.36 -15.73 6.49
CA THR A 40 1.25 -15.38 5.38
C THR A 40 0.71 -14.17 4.62
N ASN A 41 -0.60 -14.13 4.36
CA ASN A 41 -1.22 -12.95 3.74
C ASN A 41 -1.13 -11.71 4.63
N ILE A 42 -1.36 -11.85 5.94
CA ILE A 42 -1.20 -10.75 6.91
C ILE A 42 0.24 -10.22 6.91
N CYS A 43 1.25 -11.09 6.83
CA CYS A 43 2.65 -10.69 6.74
C CYS A 43 2.98 -9.96 5.42
N LEU A 44 2.40 -10.37 4.29
CA LEU A 44 2.55 -9.66 3.02
C LEU A 44 1.97 -8.25 3.11
N ILE A 45 0.74 -8.12 3.60
CA ILE A 45 0.06 -6.83 3.79
C ILE A 45 0.87 -5.94 4.75
N ALA A 46 1.36 -6.51 5.85
CA ALA A 46 2.20 -5.79 6.81
C ALA A 46 3.45 -5.17 6.16
N ALA A 47 4.11 -5.90 5.27
CA ALA A 47 5.30 -5.42 4.57
C ALA A 47 5.01 -4.44 3.42
N GLN A 48 3.82 -4.51 2.80
CA GLN A 48 3.50 -3.68 1.64
C GLN A 48 2.77 -2.40 2.05
N GLU A 49 1.81 -2.55 2.96
CA GLU A 49 0.81 -1.54 3.33
C GLU A 49 0.91 -1.09 4.79
N GLY A 50 1.71 -1.79 5.61
CA GLY A 50 1.95 -1.40 6.99
C GLY A 50 1.04 -2.08 8.02
N TYR A 51 1.25 -1.71 9.29
CA TYR A 51 0.64 -2.43 10.42
C TYR A 51 -0.86 -2.19 10.53
N SER A 52 -1.36 -1.02 10.10
CA SER A 52 -2.79 -0.71 10.14
C SER A 52 -3.57 -1.62 9.18
N ALA A 53 -3.10 -1.76 7.94
CA ALA A 53 -3.69 -2.67 6.96
C ALA A 53 -3.63 -4.13 7.43
N ALA A 54 -2.49 -4.54 8.01
CA ALA A 54 -2.35 -5.88 8.60
C ALA A 54 -3.34 -6.15 9.73
N ARG A 55 -3.69 -5.14 10.55
CA ARG A 55 -4.73 -5.27 11.58
C ARG A 55 -6.11 -5.50 11.00
N SER A 56 -6.47 -4.80 9.92
CA SER A 56 -7.74 -5.00 9.23
C SER A 56 -7.83 -6.42 8.65
N ALA A 57 -6.78 -6.85 7.93
CA ALA A 57 -6.69 -8.19 7.38
C ALA A 57 -6.78 -9.27 8.48
N ALA A 58 -6.08 -9.10 9.60
CA ALA A 58 -6.13 -10.02 10.71
C ALA A 58 -7.54 -10.16 11.31
N LYS A 59 -8.27 -9.04 11.43
CA LYS A 59 -9.65 -9.04 11.93
C LYS A 59 -10.58 -9.84 11.00
N GLU A 60 -10.42 -9.70 9.69
CA GLU A 60 -11.18 -10.48 8.69
C GLU A 60 -10.92 -11.99 8.80
N GLN A 61 -9.72 -12.36 9.25
CA GLN A 61 -9.33 -13.75 9.52
C GLN A 61 -9.68 -14.22 10.95
N GLY A 62 -10.46 -13.45 11.71
CA GLY A 62 -10.88 -13.80 13.08
C GLY A 62 -9.82 -13.60 14.17
N ILE A 63 -8.68 -12.99 13.83
CA ILE A 63 -7.62 -12.67 14.80
C ILE A 63 -7.95 -11.34 15.48
N HIS A 64 -8.11 -11.39 16.81
CA HIS A 64 -8.39 -10.19 17.57
C HIS A 64 -7.18 -9.24 17.59
N PRO A 65 -7.36 -7.91 17.48
CA PRO A 65 -6.24 -6.96 17.40
C PRO A 65 -5.23 -7.03 18.55
N ILE A 66 -5.68 -7.41 19.75
CA ILE A 66 -4.82 -7.59 20.93
C ILE A 66 -3.87 -8.78 20.74
N ARG A 67 -4.32 -9.84 20.05
CA ARG A 67 -3.54 -11.08 19.86
C ARG A 67 -2.68 -11.07 18.61
N LEU A 68 -2.89 -10.12 17.70
CA LEU A 68 -2.14 -10.04 16.43
C LEU A 68 -0.61 -10.15 16.60
N ASN A 69 -0.03 -9.42 17.56
CA ASN A 69 1.41 -9.44 17.78
C ASN A 69 1.95 -10.71 18.47
N SER A 70 1.08 -11.51 19.10
CA SER A 70 1.44 -12.79 19.70
C SER A 70 1.18 -13.97 18.76
N GLU A 71 0.20 -13.85 17.86
CA GLU A 71 -0.22 -14.94 16.96
C GLU A 71 0.45 -14.86 15.58
N VAL A 72 0.74 -13.66 15.06
CA VAL A 72 1.31 -13.50 13.72
C VAL A 72 2.79 -13.13 13.79
N ILE A 73 3.63 -14.09 13.42
CA ILE A 73 5.08 -13.97 13.36
C ILE A 73 5.53 -13.99 11.90
N CYS A 74 6.09 -12.87 11.44
CA CYS A 74 6.59 -12.70 10.09
C CYS A 74 8.11 -12.81 10.08
N ASN A 75 8.66 -13.84 9.41
CA ASN A 75 10.10 -14.09 9.34
C ASN A 75 10.80 -14.04 10.71
N GLY A 76 10.18 -14.65 11.73
CA GLY A 76 10.72 -14.74 13.09
C GLY A 76 10.51 -13.52 13.98
N VAL A 77 9.81 -12.47 13.53
CA VAL A 77 9.49 -11.29 14.36
C VAL A 77 7.99 -10.98 14.37
N LYS A 78 7.54 -10.29 15.42
CA LYS A 78 6.15 -9.82 15.53
C LYS A 78 5.76 -8.97 14.32
N VAL A 79 4.54 -9.13 13.82
CA VAL A 79 4.02 -8.41 12.64
C VAL A 79 4.14 -6.88 12.73
N SER A 80 4.00 -6.27 13.91
CA SER A 80 4.24 -4.82 14.10
C SER A 80 5.69 -4.40 13.84
N THR A 81 6.65 -5.24 14.26
CA THR A 81 8.07 -4.98 14.02
C THR A 81 8.42 -5.23 12.57
N PHE A 82 7.82 -6.25 11.95
CA PHE A 82 7.98 -6.52 10.53
C PHE A 82 7.46 -5.35 9.67
N ALA A 83 6.21 -4.91 9.90
CA ALA A 83 5.63 -3.76 9.22
C ALA A 83 6.51 -2.51 9.35
N ARG A 84 6.95 -2.18 10.57
CA ARG A 84 7.81 -1.01 10.81
C ARG A 84 9.12 -1.05 10.03
N ARG A 85 9.66 -2.24 9.75
CA ARG A 85 10.93 -2.41 9.02
C ARG A 85 10.77 -2.30 7.51
N TYR A 86 9.62 -2.72 6.98
CA TYR A 86 9.49 -2.99 5.55
C TYR A 86 8.36 -2.23 4.85
N SER A 87 7.42 -1.64 5.58
CA SER A 87 6.30 -0.93 4.96
C SER A 87 6.76 0.31 4.21
N SER A 88 6.13 0.53 3.06
CA SER A 88 6.35 1.70 2.22
C SER A 88 5.90 3.01 2.87
N GLU A 89 5.12 2.95 3.97
CA GLU A 89 4.70 4.12 4.77
C GLU A 89 5.91 4.94 5.26
N LYS A 90 7.05 4.30 5.50
CA LYS A 90 8.32 4.97 5.88
C LYS A 90 8.85 5.91 4.79
N TYR A 91 8.60 5.57 3.53
CA TYR A 91 9.15 6.31 2.39
C TYR A 91 8.19 7.39 1.88
N ALA A 92 6.90 7.31 2.20
CA ALA A 92 5.92 8.36 1.90
C ALA A 92 6.08 9.63 2.77
N THR A 93 6.87 9.59 3.84
CA THR A 93 7.02 10.71 4.80
C THR A 93 8.42 11.32 4.88
N SER A 94 9.35 10.95 3.98
CA SER A 94 10.71 11.55 3.96
C SER A 94 10.76 12.96 3.37
N LYS A 95 9.63 13.68 3.30
CA LYS A 95 9.60 15.12 2.98
C LYS A 95 8.76 15.94 3.96
N VAL A 96 8.76 15.61 5.26
CA VAL A 96 8.44 16.60 6.31
C VAL A 96 9.38 16.39 7.49
N SER A 97 10.27 17.37 7.68
CA SER A 97 10.98 17.76 8.91
C SER A 97 10.98 16.74 10.06
N SER A 98 12.16 16.16 10.30
CA SER A 98 12.47 15.38 11.49
C SER A 98 12.17 16.16 12.77
N ASN A 99 11.12 15.75 13.48
CA ASN A 99 11.06 15.91 14.93
C ASN A 99 10.15 14.81 15.53
N VAL A 100 10.66 13.58 15.57
CA VAL A 100 10.04 12.50 16.34
C VAL A 100 11.04 12.06 17.39
N VAL A 101 10.97 12.71 18.55
CA VAL A 101 11.54 12.17 19.79
C VAL A 101 10.62 11.04 20.24
N GLY A 102 10.98 9.80 19.90
CA GLY A 102 10.32 8.61 20.42
C GLY A 102 11.15 8.02 21.55
N ASN A 103 10.76 8.31 22.79
CA ASN A 103 11.28 7.63 23.98
C ASN A 103 10.78 6.17 23.97
N PHE A 104 11.70 5.21 24.00
CA PHE A 104 11.37 3.79 24.15
C PHE A 104 11.28 3.49 25.66
N LEU A 105 10.08 3.16 26.13
CA LEU A 105 9.87 2.44 27.39
C LEU A 105 10.29 0.98 27.22
#